data_AF-A0A3D4NFZ1-F1
#
_entry.id   AF-A0A3D4NFZ1-F1
#
_cell.length_a   1.000
_cell.length_b   1.000
_cell.length_c   1.000
_cell.angle_alpha   90.00
_cell.angle_beta   90.00
_cell.angle_gamma   90.00
#
_symmetry.space_group_name_H-M   'P 1'
#
loop_
_entity.id
_entity.type
_entity.pdbx_description
1 polymer ?
#
loop_
_entity_poly.entity_id
_entity_poly.type
_entity_poly.pdbx_seq_one_letter_code
_entity_poly.pdbx_strand_id
1 'polypeptide(L)'
;MSSNVPDLKLPLVTVDDAHWQKVHAENTEALEYSIPLREGFQLSTQGFEFIIPDGMDFKAPNIIQVVIGKEELYAMAYEKGLTLYTLDKANLVPMYGSRPFEGYRSGTKLIVAIGHLSPPTPELPQPKFTVIWAGVVNIL
;
A
#
# COMPACT_ATOMS: atom_id res chain seq x y z
N MET A 1 38.76 8.73 -11.26
CA MET A 1 37.48 9.45 -11.27
C MET A 1 36.47 8.58 -10.52
N SER A 2 36.29 8.81 -9.22
CA SER A 2 35.27 8.09 -8.43
C SER A 2 33.95 8.85 -8.55
N SER A 3 32.99 8.27 -9.26
CA SER A 3 31.61 8.74 -9.30
C SER A 3 30.92 8.30 -8.01
N ASN A 4 30.91 9.17 -7.00
CA ASN A 4 29.94 9.08 -5.91
C ASN A 4 28.56 9.46 -6.46
N VAL A 5 27.90 8.54 -7.16
CA VAL A 5 26.45 8.61 -7.32
C VAL A 5 25.90 7.96 -6.05
N PRO A 6 25.25 8.71 -5.13
CA PRO A 6 24.49 8.09 -4.06
C PRO A 6 23.47 7.20 -4.75
N ASP A 7 23.59 5.91 -4.51
CA ASP A 7 22.81 4.84 -5.13
C ASP A 7 21.34 5.26 -5.20
N LEU A 8 20.79 5.24 -6.42
CA LEU A 8 19.42 5.62 -6.83
C LEU A 8 18.36 4.68 -6.22
N LYS A 9 18.51 4.30 -4.95
CA LYS A 9 17.61 3.39 -4.27
C LYS A 9 16.40 4.16 -3.78
N LEU A 10 15.24 3.70 -4.25
CA LEU A 10 13.96 4.14 -3.74
C LEU A 10 13.88 3.87 -2.22
N PRO A 11 13.18 4.69 -1.44
CA PRO A 11 12.97 4.43 -0.02
C PRO A 11 12.27 3.08 0.17
N LEU A 12 12.62 2.34 1.22
CA LEU A 12 12.03 1.05 1.55
C LEU A 12 11.08 1.20 2.73
N VAL A 13 9.84 0.75 2.55
CA VAL A 13 8.83 0.58 3.59
C VAL A 13 8.64 -0.92 3.78
N THR A 14 8.78 -1.41 5.02
CA THR A 14 8.64 -2.85 5.31
C THR A 14 7.35 -3.08 6.06
N VAL A 15 6.46 -3.90 5.52
CA VAL A 15 5.19 -4.27 6.18
C VAL A 15 5.49 -5.00 7.49
N ASP A 16 4.96 -4.47 8.59
CA ASP A 16 5.11 -5.02 9.93
C ASP A 16 3.87 -4.76 10.80
N ASP A 17 3.86 -5.35 11.99
CA ASP A 17 2.78 -5.17 12.98
C ASP A 17 2.79 -3.77 13.63
N ALA A 18 3.97 -3.16 13.80
CA ALA A 18 4.11 -1.89 14.52
C ALA A 18 3.44 -0.73 13.77
N HIS A 19 3.41 -0.80 12.45
CA HIS A 19 2.77 0.20 11.58
C HIS A 19 1.38 -0.22 11.11
N TRP A 20 0.89 -1.39 11.51
CA TRP A 20 -0.44 -1.86 11.13
C TRP A 20 -1.51 -1.04 11.85
N GLN A 21 -2.22 -0.22 11.08
CA GLN A 21 -3.34 0.65 11.47
C GLN A 21 -4.62 -0.17 11.71
N LYS A 22 -4.56 -1.09 12.68
CA LYS A 22 -5.72 -1.83 13.18
C LYS A 22 -6.22 -1.25 14.49
N VAL A 23 -7.43 -1.62 14.88
CA VAL A 23 -7.91 -1.35 16.24
C VAL A 23 -7.09 -2.20 17.20
N HIS A 24 -6.25 -1.56 18.01
CA HIS A 24 -5.47 -2.23 19.05
C HIS A 24 -6.25 -2.22 20.36
N ALA A 25 -6.21 -3.32 21.10
CA ALA A 25 -6.58 -3.30 22.51
C ALA A 25 -5.59 -2.39 23.26
N GLU A 26 -6.06 -1.66 24.26
CA GLU A 26 -5.25 -0.78 25.12
C GLU A 26 -4.80 0.58 24.54
N ASN A 27 -5.48 1.09 23.50
CA ASN A 27 -5.28 2.46 22.99
C ASN A 27 -3.86 2.73 22.45
N THR A 28 -3.13 1.67 22.08
CA THR A 28 -1.82 1.77 21.44
C THR A 28 -1.97 2.30 20.02
N GLU A 29 -1.37 3.45 19.73
CA GLU A 29 -1.33 4.02 18.38
C GLU A 29 -0.28 3.30 17.53
N ALA A 30 -0.66 2.93 16.31
CA ALA A 30 0.26 2.34 15.35
C ALA A 30 1.24 3.40 14.82
N LEU A 31 2.48 3.00 14.59
CA LEU A 31 3.52 3.86 14.02
C LEU A 31 3.19 4.25 12.57
N GLU A 32 3.80 5.36 12.13
CA GLU A 32 3.72 5.83 10.75
C GLU A 32 5.12 5.87 10.13
N TYR A 33 5.23 5.54 8.85
CA TYR A 33 6.48 5.69 8.12
C TYR A 33 6.72 7.15 7.77
N SER A 34 7.99 7.54 7.66
CA SER A 34 8.40 8.81 7.08
C SER A 34 9.55 8.57 6.11
N ILE A 35 9.35 8.90 4.84
CA ILE A 35 10.31 8.64 3.76
C ILE A 35 10.59 9.92 2.98
N PRO A 36 11.81 10.11 2.44
CA PRO A 36 12.11 11.28 1.63
C PRO A 36 11.36 11.24 0.29
N LEU A 37 10.97 12.41 -0.22
CA LEU A 37 10.41 12.53 -1.57
C LEU A 37 11.36 11.96 -2.64
N ARG A 38 10.86 10.99 -3.40
CA ARG A 38 11.47 10.38 -4.59
C ARG A 38 10.38 10.10 -5.64
N GLU A 39 10.78 9.57 -6.79
CA GLU A 39 9.85 9.16 -7.87
C GLU A 39 8.89 8.03 -7.46
N GLY A 40 9.25 7.29 -6.40
CA GLY A 40 8.38 6.36 -5.70
C GLY A 40 9.05 5.76 -4.48
N PHE A 41 8.50 4.66 -3.97
CA PHE A 41 9.09 3.88 -2.89
C PHE A 41 8.83 2.39 -3.08
N GLN A 42 9.62 1.56 -2.42
CA GLN A 42 9.46 0.12 -2.40
C GLN A 42 8.71 -0.30 -1.15
N LEU A 43 7.69 -1.14 -1.31
CA LEU A 43 6.99 -1.81 -0.22
C LEU A 43 7.45 -3.27 -0.18
N SER A 44 8.10 -3.65 0.92
CA SER A 44 8.50 -5.03 1.18
C SER A 44 7.46 -5.71 2.06
N THR A 45 6.97 -6.86 1.62
CA THR A 45 6.11 -7.77 2.39
C THR A 45 6.90 -8.98 2.90
N GLN A 46 8.21 -8.99 2.69
CA GLN A 46 9.08 -10.09 3.07
C GLN A 46 9.03 -10.32 4.59
N GLY A 47 8.73 -11.55 5.00
CA GLY A 47 8.70 -11.93 6.41
C GLY A 47 7.42 -11.54 7.16
N PHE A 48 6.47 -10.85 6.51
CA PHE A 48 5.16 -10.58 7.08
C PHE A 48 4.16 -11.67 6.70
N GLU A 49 3.46 -12.22 7.68
CA GLU A 49 2.43 -13.24 7.46
C GLU A 49 1.03 -12.61 7.50
N PHE A 50 0.34 -12.65 6.35
CA PHE A 50 -1.04 -12.18 6.25
C PHE A 50 -2.00 -13.24 6.78
N ILE A 51 -2.44 -13.09 8.02
CA ILE A 51 -3.43 -13.99 8.64
C ILE A 51 -4.82 -13.65 8.09
N ILE A 52 -5.45 -14.60 7.40
CA ILE A 52 -6.82 -14.49 6.90
C ILE A 52 -7.70 -15.43 7.73
N PRO A 53 -8.75 -14.92 8.41
CA PRO A 53 -9.62 -15.75 9.23
C PRO A 53 -10.27 -16.90 8.46
N ASP A 54 -10.56 -17.99 9.17
CA ASP A 54 -11.40 -19.06 8.64
C ASP A 54 -12.80 -18.54 8.31
N GLY A 55 -13.39 -19.08 7.23
CA GLY A 55 -14.69 -18.64 6.72
C GLY A 55 -14.65 -17.51 5.69
N MET A 56 -13.47 -16.91 5.42
CA MET A 56 -13.31 -15.97 4.32
C MET A 56 -13.33 -16.69 2.96
N ASP A 57 -13.92 -16.04 1.96
CA ASP A 57 -14.04 -16.49 0.56
C ASP A 57 -12.73 -16.38 -0.24
N PHE A 58 -11.70 -15.76 0.35
CA PHE A 58 -10.36 -15.65 -0.21
C PHE A 58 -9.29 -16.18 0.75
N LYS A 59 -8.11 -16.48 0.20
CA LYS A 59 -6.97 -17.05 0.94
C LYS A 59 -5.67 -16.25 0.81
N ALA A 60 -5.69 -15.14 0.08
CA ALA A 60 -4.55 -14.23 -0.05
C ALA A 60 -5.01 -12.83 -0.45
N PRO A 61 -4.21 -11.78 -0.15
CA PRO A 61 -4.36 -10.50 -0.81
C PRO A 61 -4.18 -10.61 -2.33
N ASN A 62 -4.83 -9.72 -3.08
CA ASN A 62 -4.70 -9.62 -4.53
C ASN A 62 -4.46 -8.17 -5.02
N ILE A 63 -4.48 -7.19 -4.12
CA ILE A 63 -4.33 -5.78 -4.46
C ILE A 63 -3.59 -5.01 -3.37
N ILE A 64 -2.84 -3.99 -3.81
CA ILE A 64 -2.29 -2.93 -2.98
C ILE A 64 -2.96 -1.63 -3.42
N GLN A 65 -3.59 -0.92 -2.49
CA GLN A 65 -4.20 0.40 -2.73
C GLN A 65 -3.40 1.50 -2.04
N VAL A 66 -3.29 2.64 -2.71
CA VAL A 66 -2.68 3.88 -2.19
C VAL A 66 -3.75 4.97 -2.18
N VAL A 67 -3.99 5.54 -1.01
CA VAL A 67 -4.97 6.61 -0.81
C VAL A 67 -4.24 7.86 -0.32
N ILE A 68 -4.19 8.90 -1.15
CA ILE A 68 -3.58 10.19 -0.82
C ILE A 68 -4.65 11.21 -0.37
N GLY A 69 -5.88 11.06 -0.88
CA GLY A 69 -7.01 11.92 -0.58
C GLY A 69 -8.30 11.36 -1.19
N LYS A 70 -9.39 12.11 -1.10
CA LYS A 70 -10.72 11.67 -1.57
C LYS A 70 -10.80 11.40 -3.08
N GLU A 71 -9.95 12.05 -3.88
CA GLU A 71 -9.93 11.94 -5.36
C GLU A 71 -8.64 11.31 -5.90
N GLU A 72 -7.77 10.81 -5.01
CA GLU A 72 -6.45 10.28 -5.35
C GLU A 72 -6.32 8.86 -4.76
N LEU A 73 -7.01 7.92 -5.41
CA LEU A 73 -6.96 6.49 -5.12
C LEU A 73 -6.29 5.75 -6.27
N TYR A 74 -5.26 4.99 -5.93
CA TYR A 74 -4.45 4.24 -6.87
C TYR A 74 -4.33 2.79 -6.42
N ALA A 75 -4.06 1.90 -7.36
CA ALA A 75 -3.86 0.50 -7.04
C ALA A 75 -2.82 -0.16 -7.95
N MET A 76 -2.27 -1.26 -7.46
CA MET A 76 -1.51 -2.23 -8.24
C MET A 76 -1.86 -3.66 -7.78
N ALA A 77 -1.57 -4.65 -8.62
CA ALA A 77 -1.80 -6.05 -8.27
C ALA A 77 -0.86 -6.49 -7.15
N TYR A 78 -1.40 -7.25 -6.19
CA TYR A 78 -0.59 -8.04 -5.27
C TYR A 78 -0.36 -9.41 -5.91
N GLU A 79 0.86 -9.66 -6.38
CA GLU A 79 1.21 -10.91 -7.04
C GLU A 79 1.73 -11.95 -6.06
N LYS A 80 1.25 -13.20 -6.19
CA LYS A 80 1.71 -14.31 -5.37
C LYS A 80 3.18 -14.62 -5.66
N GLY A 81 4.00 -14.65 -4.61
CA GLY A 81 5.44 -14.98 -4.70
C GLY A 81 6.33 -13.75 -4.89
N LEU A 82 5.76 -12.58 -5.19
CA LEU A 82 6.47 -11.32 -5.12
C LEU A 82 6.45 -10.81 -3.66
N THR A 83 7.57 -10.23 -3.21
CA THR A 83 7.69 -9.68 -1.85
C THR A 83 8.15 -8.23 -1.84
N LEU A 84 8.43 -7.65 -3.00
CA LEU A 84 8.90 -6.29 -3.15
C LEU A 84 8.11 -5.62 -4.28
N TYR A 85 7.42 -4.54 -3.94
CA TYR A 85 6.53 -3.82 -4.84
C TYR A 85 7.02 -2.39 -4.99
N THR A 86 7.18 -1.91 -6.22
CA THR A 86 7.54 -0.52 -6.48
C THR A 86 6.27 0.31 -6.67
N LEU A 87 6.01 1.23 -5.76
CA LEU A 87 4.84 2.11 -5.79
C LEU A 87 5.26 3.45 -6.41
N ASP A 88 5.15 3.54 -7.74
CA ASP A 88 5.55 4.70 -8.55
C ASP A 88 4.53 4.98 -9.67
N LYS A 89 4.83 5.98 -10.52
CA LYS A 89 4.01 6.36 -11.68
C LYS A 89 3.84 5.25 -12.72
N ALA A 90 4.80 4.33 -12.84
CA ALA A 90 4.74 3.28 -13.85
C ALA A 90 3.82 2.12 -13.42
N ASN A 91 3.73 1.87 -12.11
CA ASN A 91 3.04 0.70 -11.56
C ASN A 91 1.66 1.00 -10.97
N LEU A 92 1.41 2.26 -10.57
CA LEU A 92 0.13 2.67 -9.98
C LEU A 92 -0.89 3.05 -11.04
N VAL A 93 -2.06 2.40 -10.97
CA VAL A 93 -3.21 2.66 -11.83
C VAL A 93 -4.27 3.44 -11.05
N PRO A 94 -4.85 4.52 -11.61
CA PRO A 94 -5.94 5.24 -10.95
C PRO A 94 -7.20 4.37 -10.85
N MET A 95 -7.83 4.37 -9.68
CA MET A 95 -9.13 3.74 -9.47
C MET A 95 -10.26 4.61 -10.03
N TYR A 96 -11.47 4.05 -10.19
CA TYR A 96 -12.62 4.77 -10.75
C TYR A 96 -12.88 6.09 -10.02
N GLY A 97 -12.96 7.18 -10.79
CA GLY A 97 -13.14 8.54 -10.27
C GLY A 97 -11.86 9.26 -9.86
N SER A 98 -10.69 8.61 -9.87
CA SER A 98 -9.40 9.23 -9.58
C SER A 98 -8.71 9.76 -10.84
N ARG A 99 -7.93 10.84 -10.67
CA ARG A 99 -7.07 11.38 -11.74
C ARG A 99 -5.83 10.48 -11.92
N PRO A 100 -5.17 10.49 -13.09
CA PRO A 100 -3.89 9.79 -13.27
C PRO A 100 -2.87 10.12 -12.18
N PHE A 101 -2.04 9.14 -11.80
CA PHE A 101 -1.00 9.37 -10.81
C PHE A 101 0.15 10.16 -11.44
N GLU A 102 0.39 11.36 -10.94
CA GLU A 102 1.47 12.23 -11.44
C GLU A 102 2.76 12.15 -10.61
N GLY A 103 2.76 11.36 -9.54
CA GLY A 103 3.86 11.23 -8.59
C GLY A 103 3.54 11.78 -7.21
N TYR A 104 4.42 11.51 -6.26
CA TYR A 104 4.29 11.95 -4.88
C TYR A 104 4.66 13.43 -4.73
N ARG A 105 4.11 14.07 -3.69
CA ARG A 105 4.41 15.46 -3.32
C ARG A 105 4.94 15.49 -1.90
N SER A 106 5.95 16.32 -1.62
CA SER A 106 6.43 16.55 -0.25
C SER A 106 5.28 17.08 0.63
N GLY A 107 5.27 16.67 1.90
CA GLY A 107 4.19 16.94 2.86
C GLY A 107 2.93 16.09 2.67
N THR A 108 2.94 15.11 1.75
CA THR A 108 1.79 14.24 1.52
C THR A 108 1.76 13.12 2.55
N LYS A 109 0.59 12.94 3.18
CA LYS A 109 0.27 11.77 3.99
C LYS A 109 -0.60 10.83 3.18
N LEU A 110 -0.22 9.56 3.11
CA LEU A 110 -0.94 8.55 2.34
C LEU A 110 -1.16 7.28 3.14
N ILE A 111 -2.19 6.53 2.78
CA ILE A 111 -2.48 5.19 3.31
C ILE A 111 -2.08 4.18 2.25
N VAL A 112 -1.31 3.17 2.63
CA VAL A 112 -1.06 1.97 1.84
C VAL A 112 -1.89 0.84 2.45
N ALA A 113 -2.82 0.27 1.69
CA ALA A 113 -3.64 -0.84 2.13
C ALA A 113 -3.38 -2.08 1.28
N ILE A 114 -3.05 -3.20 1.92
CA ILE A 114 -2.94 -4.51 1.28
C ILE A 114 -4.19 -5.30 1.64
N GLY A 115 -4.85 -5.86 0.63
CA GLY A 115 -6.10 -6.58 0.87
C GLY A 115 -6.57 -7.42 -0.30
N HIS A 116 -7.83 -7.80 -0.21
CA HIS A 116 -8.51 -8.57 -1.23
C HIS A 116 -9.66 -7.76 -1.82
N LEU A 117 -9.63 -7.53 -3.13
CA LEU A 117 -10.72 -6.95 -3.89
C LEU A 117 -11.57 -8.07 -4.50
N SER A 118 -12.76 -8.29 -3.94
CA SER A 118 -13.75 -9.20 -4.51
C SER A 118 -14.52 -8.49 -5.64
N PRO A 119 -14.79 -9.17 -6.76
CA PRO A 119 -15.57 -8.59 -7.85
C PRO A 119 -17.02 -8.31 -7.41
N PRO A 120 -17.74 -7.45 -8.15
CA PRO A 120 -19.17 -7.25 -7.93
C PRO A 120 -19.96 -8.55 -8.04
N THR A 121 -20.98 -8.71 -7.20
CA THR A 121 -21.99 -9.77 -7.30
C THR A 121 -23.38 -9.16 -7.48
N PRO A 122 -24.41 -9.94 -7.86
CA PRO A 122 -25.79 -9.45 -7.92
C PRO A 122 -26.28 -8.82 -6.60
N GLU A 123 -25.84 -9.36 -5.46
CA GLU A 123 -26.18 -8.89 -4.11
C GLU A 123 -25.31 -7.69 -3.68
N LEU A 124 -24.09 -7.59 -4.21
CA LEU A 124 -23.16 -6.50 -3.94
C LEU A 124 -22.65 -5.91 -5.27
N PRO A 125 -23.37 -4.95 -5.87
CA PRO A 125 -23.07 -4.45 -7.22
C PRO A 125 -21.78 -3.62 -7.31
N GLN A 126 -21.13 -3.33 -6.17
CA GLN A 126 -19.84 -2.67 -6.12
C GLN A 126 -18.76 -3.65 -5.66
N PRO A 127 -17.53 -3.56 -6.19
CA PRO A 127 -16.41 -4.37 -5.71
C PRO A 127 -16.22 -4.17 -4.19
N LYS A 128 -15.99 -5.27 -3.47
CA LYS A 128 -15.71 -5.21 -2.03
C LYS A 128 -14.21 -5.24 -1.81
N PHE A 129 -13.66 -4.17 -1.25
CA PHE A 129 -12.27 -4.20 -0.78
C PHE A 129 -12.23 -4.60 0.70
N THR A 130 -11.63 -5.75 0.99
CA THR A 130 -11.38 -6.23 2.34
C THR A 130 -9.92 -5.96 2.70
N VAL A 131 -9.69 -5.03 3.62
CA VAL A 131 -8.35 -4.66 4.10
C VAL A 131 -7.81 -5.78 5.00
N ILE A 132 -6.59 -6.23 4.72
CA ILE A 132 -5.87 -7.21 5.55
C ILE A 132 -4.79 -6.50 6.35
N TRP A 133 -4.05 -5.58 5.72
CA TRP A 133 -3.08 -4.71 6.38
C TRP A 133 -3.22 -3.29 5.84
N ALA A 134 -2.99 -2.30 6.71
CA ALA A 134 -2.92 -0.90 6.29
C ALA A 134 -1.84 -0.18 7.09
N GLY A 135 -1.05 0.65 6.41
CA GLY A 135 -0.02 1.50 7.00
C GLY A 135 -0.15 2.93 6.50
N VAL A 136 0.39 3.87 7.27
CA VAL A 136 0.45 5.29 6.91
C VAL A 136 1.88 5.67 6.55
N VAL A 137 2.05 6.36 5.44
CA VAL A 137 3.36 6.84 4.96
C VAL A 137 3.30 8.36 4.80
N ASN A 138 4.26 9.04 5.42
CA ASN A 138 4.49 10.46 5.27
C ASN A 138 5.63 10.70 4.28
N ILE A 139 5.36 11.45 3.22
CA ILE A 139 6.36 11.89 2.25
C ILE A 139 6.95 13.21 2.74
N LEU A 140 8.23 13.20 3.11
CA LEU A 140 8.97 14.35 3.58
C LEU A 140 9.50 15.22 2.43
#